data_AF-A0A536DUK2-F1
#
_entry.id   AF-A0A536DUK2-F1
#
_cell.length_a   1.000
_cell.length_b   1.000
_cell.length_c   1.000
_cell.angle_alpha   90.00
_cell.angle_beta   90.00
_cell.angle_gamma   90.00
#
_symmetry.space_group_name_H-M   'P 1'
#
loop_
_entity.id
_entity.type
_entity.pdbx_description
1 polymer ?
#
loop_
_entity_poly.entity_id
_entity_poly.type
_entity_poly.pdbx_seq_one_letter_code
_entity_poly.pdbx_strand_id
1 'polypeptide(L)'
;MIYEHLGDNRSGKTFTNALFAWEAFNLGRTVYCNCGKDASGRSLHILNFPHRHYNFEDLRQMDLYECYVMSDESVEFMDAFDAPKRMMREIGYFGYQATKRGVDWHYDAVRHKNIYNRVRLNPHYYIQSVRYPHNPKLPVQAIKLIIVSRYSSQAKTLWMRQPVLGRFFPIYNHVVLVPPKEN
;
A
#
# COMPACT_ATOMS: atom_id res chain seq x y z
N MET A 1 -5.64 11.74 -3.11
CA MET A 1 -5.28 11.83 -1.68
C MET A 1 -4.11 10.88 -1.40
N ILE A 2 -3.53 10.91 -0.19
CA ILE A 2 -2.37 10.07 0.16
C ILE A 2 -2.71 9.29 1.43
N TYR A 3 -2.48 7.99 1.42
CA TYR A 3 -2.83 7.07 2.49
C TYR A 3 -1.62 6.22 2.87
N GLU A 4 -1.32 6.18 4.15
CA GLU A 4 -0.29 5.31 4.72
C GLU A 4 -0.94 4.13 5.44
N HIS A 5 -0.64 2.91 4.98
CA HIS A 5 -1.12 1.67 5.58
C HIS A 5 -0.04 1.10 6.53
N LEU A 6 -0.37 1.00 7.82
CA LEU A 6 0.55 0.55 8.87
C LEU A 6 0.12 -0.78 9.47
N GLY A 7 1.09 -1.65 9.74
CA GLY A 7 0.86 -2.84 10.55
C GLY A 7 1.95 -3.89 10.39
N ASP A 8 1.96 -4.86 11.29
CA ASP A 8 2.90 -5.98 11.22
C ASP A 8 2.69 -6.81 9.94
N ASN A 9 3.68 -7.64 9.59
CA ASN A 9 3.48 -8.60 8.50
C ASN A 9 2.29 -9.52 8.79
N ARG A 10 1.47 -9.77 7.75
CA ARG A 10 0.19 -10.50 7.84
C ARG A 10 -0.89 -9.83 8.71
N SER A 11 -0.72 -8.57 9.11
CA SER A 11 -1.73 -7.82 9.88
C SER A 11 -2.97 -7.40 9.08
N GLY A 12 -2.87 -7.43 7.75
CA GLY A 12 -3.90 -6.94 6.83
C GLY A 12 -3.55 -5.66 6.07
N LYS A 13 -2.36 -5.07 6.28
CA LYS A 13 -1.97 -3.80 5.64
C LYS A 13 -2.03 -3.84 4.10
N THR A 14 -1.39 -4.82 3.47
CA THR A 14 -1.44 -5.04 2.01
C THR A 14 -2.85 -5.37 1.52
N PHE A 15 -3.59 -6.17 2.28
CA PHE A 15 -5.01 -6.45 1.99
C PHE A 15 -5.84 -5.17 1.95
N THR A 16 -5.67 -4.27 2.93
CA THR A 16 -6.43 -3.03 2.96
C THR A 16 -6.06 -2.12 1.80
N ASN A 17 -4.79 -2.09 1.39
CA ASN A 17 -4.34 -1.39 0.20
C ASN A 17 -5.06 -1.94 -1.05
N ALA A 18 -5.05 -3.27 -1.22
CA ALA A 18 -5.77 -3.94 -2.29
C ALA A 18 -7.30 -3.73 -2.27
N LEU A 19 -7.91 -3.57 -1.09
CA LEU A 19 -9.34 -3.28 -0.95
C LEU A 19 -9.69 -1.90 -1.53
N PHE A 20 -8.90 -0.87 -1.22
CA PHE A 20 -9.11 0.46 -1.82
C PHE A 20 -8.82 0.47 -3.32
N ALA A 21 -7.83 -0.31 -3.77
CA ALA A 21 -7.56 -0.51 -5.19
C ALA A 21 -8.76 -1.15 -5.92
N TRP A 22 -9.39 -2.15 -5.30
CA TRP A 22 -10.60 -2.80 -5.80
C TRP A 22 -11.79 -1.84 -5.87
N GLU A 23 -11.99 -1.00 -4.85
CA GLU A 23 -13.01 0.05 -4.86
C GLU A 23 -12.77 1.05 -6.00
N ALA A 24 -11.54 1.52 -6.18
CA ALA A 24 -11.19 2.44 -7.26
C ALA A 24 -11.42 1.81 -8.65
N PHE A 25 -11.07 0.54 -8.83
CA PHE A 25 -11.36 -0.22 -10.06
C PHE A 25 -12.87 -0.28 -10.35
N ASN A 26 -13.68 -0.59 -9.35
CA ASN A 26 -15.14 -0.63 -9.50
C ASN A 26 -15.77 0.74 -9.77
N LEU A 27 -15.10 1.82 -9.38
CA LEU A 27 -15.47 3.19 -9.74
C LEU A 27 -14.98 3.60 -11.16
N GLY A 28 -14.39 2.68 -11.91
CA GLY A 28 -13.90 2.92 -13.28
C GLY A 28 -12.53 3.59 -13.36
N ARG A 29 -11.78 3.68 -12.25
CA ARG A 29 -10.46 4.31 -12.23
C ARG A 29 -9.38 3.33 -12.66
N THR A 30 -8.35 3.86 -13.30
CA THR A 30 -7.15 3.05 -13.59
C THR A 30 -6.40 2.79 -12.28
N VAL A 31 -6.03 1.52 -12.06
CA VAL A 31 -5.25 1.07 -10.90
C VAL A 31 -3.82 0.77 -11.34
N TYR A 32 -2.85 1.39 -10.67
CA TYR A 32 -1.43 1.11 -10.81
C TYR A 32 -0.92 0.35 -9.59
N CYS A 33 -0.08 -0.67 -9.77
CA CYS A 33 0.51 -1.45 -8.68
C CYS A 33 1.95 -1.85 -9.01
N ASN A 34 2.85 -1.75 -8.03
CA ASN A 34 4.27 -2.09 -8.15
C ASN A 34 4.51 -3.62 -8.06
N CYS A 35 3.82 -4.39 -8.88
CA CYS A 35 4.01 -5.84 -8.95
C CYS A 35 5.45 -6.17 -9.39
N GLY A 36 6.13 -7.03 -8.63
CA GLY A 36 7.48 -7.50 -8.94
C GLY A 36 7.52 -8.47 -10.12
N LYS A 37 8.71 -8.99 -10.42
CA LYS A 37 8.92 -10.06 -11.41
C LYS A 37 9.67 -11.23 -10.77
N ASP A 38 9.37 -12.44 -11.20
CA ASP A 38 10.15 -13.62 -10.83
C ASP A 38 11.49 -13.67 -11.59
N ALA A 39 12.36 -14.62 -11.24
CA ALA A 39 13.67 -14.81 -11.88
C ALA A 39 13.57 -15.09 -13.40
N SER A 40 12.41 -15.51 -13.90
CA SER A 40 12.15 -15.74 -15.32
C SER A 40 11.54 -14.52 -16.03
N GLY A 41 11.36 -13.41 -15.32
CA GLY A 41 10.79 -12.17 -15.84
C GLY A 41 9.25 -12.14 -15.87
N ARG A 42 8.57 -13.15 -15.33
CA ARG A 42 7.09 -13.17 -15.25
C ARG A 42 6.62 -12.29 -14.10
N SER A 43 5.54 -11.55 -14.32
CA SER A 43 4.97 -10.67 -13.29
C SER A 43 4.42 -11.46 -12.10
N LEU A 44 4.87 -11.10 -10.89
CA LEU A 44 4.32 -11.56 -9.63
C LEU A 44 3.22 -10.59 -9.20
N HIS A 45 1.99 -10.90 -9.61
CA HIS A 45 0.85 -10.05 -9.34
C HIS A 45 0.48 -10.04 -7.85
N ILE A 46 0.41 -8.83 -7.29
CA ILE A 46 -0.12 -8.56 -5.94
C ILE A 46 -1.65 -8.50 -5.98
N LEU A 47 -2.21 -7.90 -7.04
CA LEU A 47 -3.65 -7.76 -7.24
C LEU A 47 -4.16 -8.81 -8.22
N ASN A 48 -5.31 -9.43 -7.92
CA ASN A 48 -5.93 -10.47 -8.75
C ASN A 48 -7.05 -9.95 -9.66
N PHE A 49 -7.03 -8.66 -9.96
CA PHE A 49 -7.96 -7.99 -10.88
C PHE A 49 -7.17 -7.07 -11.82
N PRO A 50 -7.75 -6.57 -12.93
CA PRO A 50 -7.02 -5.75 -13.89
C PRO A 50 -6.35 -4.53 -13.27
N HIS A 51 -5.05 -4.38 -13.50
CA HIS A 51 -4.23 -3.26 -13.05
C HIS A 51 -3.04 -3.07 -14.01
N ARG A 52 -2.41 -1.90 -13.94
CA ARG A 52 -1.19 -1.58 -14.67
C ARG A 52 0.02 -1.72 -13.75
N HIS A 53 1.10 -2.33 -14.26
CA HIS A 53 2.36 -2.39 -13.53
C HIS A 53 3.11 -1.08 -13.66
N TYR A 54 3.83 -0.69 -12.61
CA TYR A 54 4.79 0.40 -12.68
C TYR A 54 6.01 0.07 -11.83
N ASN A 55 7.17 0.61 -12.21
CA ASN A 55 8.34 0.58 -11.35
C ASN A 55 8.29 1.78 -10.42
N PHE A 56 8.63 1.59 -9.16
CA PHE A 56 8.53 2.64 -8.17
C PHE A 56 9.41 3.87 -8.52
N GLU A 57 10.57 3.66 -9.14
CA GLU A 57 11.46 4.76 -9.55
C GLU A 57 10.87 5.65 -10.65
N ASP A 58 9.96 5.11 -11.47
CA ASP A 58 9.39 5.82 -12.62
C ASP A 58 8.18 6.71 -12.25
N LEU A 59 7.69 6.61 -11.01
CA LEU A 59 6.43 7.19 -10.57
C LEU A 59 6.28 8.70 -10.87
N ARG A 60 7.38 9.46 -10.81
CA ARG A 60 7.38 10.90 -11.12
C ARG A 60 7.17 11.19 -12.61
N GLN A 61 7.66 10.32 -13.49
CA GLN A 61 7.67 10.53 -14.94
C GLN A 61 6.36 10.08 -15.58
N MET A 62 5.60 9.26 -14.87
CA MET A 62 4.30 8.78 -15.32
C MET A 62 3.26 9.91 -15.40
N ASP A 63 2.47 9.89 -16.47
CA ASP A 63 1.31 10.75 -16.62
C ASP A 63 0.10 10.17 -15.87
N LEU A 64 0.09 10.38 -14.55
CA LEU A 64 -0.94 9.90 -13.64
C LEU A 64 -2.01 10.96 -13.41
N TYR A 65 -3.26 10.64 -13.72
CA TYR A 65 -4.42 11.52 -13.56
C TYR A 65 -5.68 10.72 -13.20
N GLU A 66 -6.46 11.20 -12.22
CA GLU A 66 -7.74 10.61 -11.77
C GLU A 66 -7.66 9.09 -11.48
N CYS A 67 -6.52 8.62 -10.99
CA CYS A 67 -6.20 7.20 -10.88
C CYS A 67 -5.85 6.77 -9.45
N TYR A 68 -5.74 5.46 -9.26
CA TYR A 68 -5.29 4.84 -8.03
C TYR A 68 -3.87 4.31 -8.18
N VAL A 69 -3.01 4.51 -7.18
CA VAL A 69 -1.64 4.00 -7.13
C VAL A 69 -1.43 3.23 -5.84
N MET A 70 -1.10 1.94 -5.97
CA MET A 70 -0.69 1.04 -4.88
C MET A 70 0.81 0.89 -4.84
N SER A 71 1.43 1.18 -3.70
CA SER A 71 2.81 0.80 -3.38
C SER A 71 2.82 -0.21 -2.24
N ASP A 72 3.10 -1.47 -2.55
CA ASP A 72 3.37 -2.51 -1.56
C ASP A 72 4.86 -2.57 -1.23
N GLU A 73 5.18 -3.00 -0.01
CA GLU A 73 6.52 -3.10 0.54
C GLU A 73 7.32 -1.81 0.41
N SER A 74 6.66 -0.69 0.69
CA SER A 74 7.20 0.60 0.31
C SER A 74 8.49 0.98 1.04
N VAL A 75 8.81 0.29 2.14
CA VAL A 75 10.09 0.42 2.85
C VAL A 75 11.25 0.02 1.94
N GLU A 76 11.11 -0.96 1.05
CA GLU A 76 12.20 -1.35 0.14
C GLU A 76 12.67 -0.18 -0.75
N PHE A 77 11.73 0.70 -1.13
CA PHE A 77 12.02 1.82 -2.01
C PHE A 77 12.22 3.13 -1.26
N MET A 78 11.58 3.28 -0.10
CA MET A 78 11.60 4.52 0.70
C MET A 78 12.40 4.39 2.00
N ASP A 79 13.31 3.41 2.09
CA ASP A 79 14.07 3.12 3.31
C ASP A 79 14.81 4.37 3.83
N ALA A 80 14.66 4.64 5.11
CA ALA A 80 15.36 5.69 5.84
C ALA A 80 16.89 5.61 5.81
N PHE A 81 17.46 4.44 5.56
CA PHE A 81 18.90 4.22 5.68
C PHE A 81 19.59 4.10 4.32
N ASP A 82 18.93 3.51 3.32
CA ASP A 82 19.58 3.11 2.06
C ASP A 82 19.07 3.83 0.81
N ALA A 83 17.96 4.57 0.89
CA ALA A 83 17.37 5.18 -0.30
C ALA A 83 18.19 6.37 -0.88
N PRO A 84 18.42 6.42 -2.21
CA PRO A 84 19.07 7.56 -2.86
C PRO A 84 18.35 8.90 -2.62
N LYS A 85 19.07 9.91 -2.11
CA LYS A 85 18.52 11.25 -1.77
C LYS A 85 17.74 11.91 -2.91
N ARG A 86 18.16 11.72 -4.17
CA ARG A 86 17.50 12.29 -5.35
C ARG A 86 16.12 11.68 -5.56
N MET A 87 16.04 10.35 -5.57
CA MET A 87 14.79 9.60 -5.72
C MET A 87 13.76 10.00 -4.66
N MET A 88 14.20 10.11 -3.40
CA MET A 88 13.33 10.51 -2.29
C MET A 88 12.74 11.92 -2.46
N ARG A 89 13.51 12.86 -3.03
CA ARG A 89 12.99 14.20 -3.36
C ARG A 89 11.95 14.13 -4.48
N GLU A 90 12.22 13.32 -5.50
CA GLU A 90 11.32 13.15 -6.65
C GLU A 90 9.97 12.56 -6.25
N ILE A 91 9.98 11.57 -5.35
CA ILE A 91 8.78 10.99 -4.76
C ILE A 91 8.02 12.00 -3.90
N GLY A 92 8.74 12.80 -3.09
CA GLY A 92 8.13 13.89 -2.33
C GLY A 92 7.39 14.89 -3.23
N TYR A 93 8.00 15.26 -4.36
CA TYR A 93 7.35 16.13 -5.37
C TYR A 93 6.12 15.47 -6.00
N PHE A 94 6.18 14.18 -6.32
CA PHE A 94 5.01 13.44 -6.78
C PHE A 94 3.87 13.49 -5.75
N GLY A 95 4.16 13.22 -4.48
CA GLY A 95 3.17 13.31 -3.40
C GLY A 95 2.48 14.68 -3.33
N TYR A 96 3.23 15.78 -3.47
CA TYR A 96 2.64 17.13 -3.50
C TYR A 96 1.68 17.36 -4.68
N GLN A 97 1.90 16.67 -5.80
CA GLN A 97 1.07 16.82 -7.01
C GLN A 97 -0.06 15.78 -7.08
N ALA A 98 0.06 14.64 -6.38
CA ALA A 98 -0.91 13.55 -6.44
C ALA A 98 -2.33 14.04 -6.14
N THR A 99 -2.52 14.82 -5.06
CA THR A 99 -3.84 15.39 -4.72
C THR A 99 -4.35 16.35 -5.80
N LYS A 100 -3.49 17.13 -6.46
CA LYS A 100 -3.90 18.07 -7.52
C LYS A 100 -4.32 17.36 -8.80
N ARG A 101 -3.83 16.14 -9.03
CA ARG A 101 -4.09 15.33 -10.22
C ARG A 101 -5.19 14.28 -10.00
N GLY A 102 -5.93 14.36 -8.89
CA GLY A 102 -6.94 13.35 -8.55
C GLY A 102 -6.36 11.94 -8.32
N VAL A 103 -5.08 11.85 -7.97
CA VAL A 103 -4.41 10.57 -7.71
C VAL A 103 -4.59 10.19 -6.25
N ASP A 104 -5.17 9.01 -6.02
CA ASP A 104 -5.16 8.35 -4.71
C ASP A 104 -3.96 7.42 -4.62
N TRP A 105 -2.97 7.85 -3.86
CA TRP A 105 -1.76 7.09 -3.64
C TRP A 105 -1.78 6.45 -2.26
N HIS A 106 -1.73 5.11 -2.26
CA HIS A 106 -1.71 4.29 -1.07
C HIS A 106 -0.39 3.54 -1.02
N TYR A 107 0.31 3.66 0.10
CA TYR A 107 1.56 2.96 0.33
C TYR A 107 1.53 2.28 1.69
N ASP A 108 2.19 1.13 1.83
CA ASP A 108 2.27 0.40 3.10
C ASP A 108 3.66 0.41 3.73
N ALA A 109 3.69 0.29 5.06
CA ALA A 109 4.93 0.13 5.82
C ALA A 109 4.66 -0.63 7.11
N VAL A 110 5.67 -1.38 7.59
CA VAL A 110 5.57 -2.03 8.91
C VAL A 110 5.61 -0.98 10.03
N ARG A 111 6.47 0.03 9.88
CA ARG A 111 6.59 1.15 10.82
C ARG A 111 6.84 2.44 10.04
N HIS A 112 6.16 3.52 10.43
CA HIS A 112 6.38 4.84 9.84
C HIS A 112 7.85 5.27 9.87
N LYS A 113 8.56 5.00 10.98
CA LYS A 113 9.99 5.34 11.16
C LYS A 113 10.94 4.67 10.16
N ASN A 114 10.50 3.62 9.47
CA ASN A 114 11.30 2.94 8.46
C ASN A 114 11.24 3.69 7.11
N ILE A 115 10.30 4.61 6.94
CA ILE A 115 10.25 5.51 5.79
C ILE A 115 11.21 6.66 6.05
N TYR A 116 12.03 7.01 5.06
CA TYR A 116 13.01 8.08 5.14
C TYR A 116 12.38 9.39 5.62
N ASN A 117 12.87 9.93 6.74
CA ASN A 117 12.31 11.15 7.37
C ASN A 117 12.24 12.38 6.44
N ARG A 118 12.96 12.40 5.30
CA ARG A 118 12.82 13.48 4.27
C ARG A 118 11.77 13.20 3.20
N VAL A 119 11.28 11.97 3.08
CA VAL A 119 10.08 11.65 2.31
C VAL A 119 8.91 12.21 3.11
N ARG A 120 8.72 13.53 2.99
CA ARG A 120 7.65 14.30 3.67
C ARG A 120 6.32 14.05 2.98
N LEU A 121 5.97 12.78 2.79
CA LEU A 121 4.63 12.37 2.42
C LEU A 121 3.81 12.66 3.66
N ASN A 122 3.19 13.84 3.71
CA ASN A 122 2.28 14.23 4.77
C ASN A 122 0.93 13.58 4.45
N PRO A 123 0.69 12.32 4.87
CA PRO A 123 -0.41 11.52 4.37
C PRO A 123 -1.69 12.13 4.91
N HIS A 124 -2.75 12.07 4.11
CA HIS A 124 -4.05 12.57 4.53
C HIS A 124 -4.66 11.66 5.60
N TYR A 125 -4.40 10.36 5.46
CA TYR A 125 -4.87 9.33 6.36
C TYR A 125 -3.77 8.32 6.70
N TYR A 126 -3.75 7.92 7.96
CA TYR A 126 -3.01 6.77 8.47
C TYR A 126 -4.01 5.66 8.78
N ILE A 127 -3.80 4.48 8.22
CA ILE A 127 -4.67 3.32 8.36
C ILE A 127 -3.86 2.21 9.01
N GLN A 128 -4.05 2.01 10.31
CA GLN A 128 -3.40 0.91 11.03
C GLN A 128 -4.29 -0.33 11.01
N SER A 129 -3.76 -1.45 10.50
CA SER A 129 -4.43 -2.75 10.52
C SER A 129 -3.91 -3.63 11.66
N VAL A 130 -4.83 -4.24 12.40
CA VAL A 130 -4.55 -5.19 13.48
C VAL A 130 -5.30 -6.50 13.22
N ARG A 131 -4.56 -7.58 13.04
CA ARG A 131 -5.09 -8.93 12.80
C ARG A 131 -5.57 -9.59 14.09
N TYR A 132 -6.68 -10.31 13.99
CA TYR A 132 -7.21 -11.19 15.03
C TYR A 132 -7.48 -12.60 14.48
N PRO A 133 -7.00 -13.67 15.15
CA PRO A 133 -6.06 -13.63 16.28
C PRO A 133 -4.70 -13.05 15.88
N HIS A 134 -4.00 -12.43 16.84
CA HIS A 134 -2.71 -11.78 16.61
C HIS A 134 -1.64 -12.75 16.08
N ASN A 135 -1.73 -14.04 16.42
CA ASN A 135 -0.78 -15.05 15.97
C ASN A 135 -0.89 -15.28 14.45
N PRO A 136 0.13 -14.93 13.62
CA PRO A 136 0.10 -15.04 12.17
C PRO A 136 0.02 -16.48 11.64
N LYS A 137 0.23 -17.49 12.49
CA LYS A 137 0.11 -18.92 12.16
C LYS A 137 -1.34 -19.41 12.18
N LEU A 138 -2.23 -18.70 12.86
CA LEU A 138 -3.65 -19.05 12.92
C LEU A 138 -4.45 -18.42 11.76
N PRO A 139 -5.57 -19.01 11.32
CA PRO A 139 -6.45 -18.39 10.34
C PRO A 139 -6.96 -17.04 10.84
N VAL A 140 -7.02 -16.04 9.95
CA VAL A 140 -7.53 -14.71 10.29
C VAL A 140 -9.06 -14.74 10.42
N GLN A 141 -9.55 -14.29 11.57
CA GLN A 141 -10.97 -14.22 11.90
C GLN A 141 -11.51 -12.79 11.76
N ALA A 142 -10.67 -11.79 12.05
CA ALA A 142 -11.02 -10.39 11.90
C ALA A 142 -9.78 -9.52 11.68
N ILE A 143 -10.01 -8.34 11.11
CA ILE A 143 -9.04 -7.25 11.02
C ILE A 143 -9.71 -6.00 11.59
N LYS A 144 -9.06 -5.37 12.57
CA LYS A 144 -9.42 -4.06 13.09
C LYS A 144 -8.64 -3.01 12.33
N LEU A 145 -9.32 -2.04 11.74
CA LEU A 145 -8.71 -0.86 11.14
C LEU A 145 -8.88 0.33 12.07
N ILE A 146 -7.78 1.04 12.32
CA ILE A 146 -7.76 2.31 13.04
C ILE A 146 -7.34 3.36 12.04
N ILE A 147 -8.25 4.27 11.72
CA ILE A 147 -8.09 5.29 10.69
C ILE A 147 -7.95 6.64 11.37
N VAL A 148 -6.82 7.30 11.16
CA VAL A 148 -6.52 8.62 11.69
C VAL A 148 -6.37 9.59 10.52
N SER A 149 -7.11 10.69 10.53
CA SER A 149 -6.97 11.77 9.55
C SER A 149 -5.98 12.79 10.08
N ARG A 150 -5.10 13.34 9.24
CA ARG A 150 -4.24 14.46 9.67
C ARG A 150 -5.02 15.72 10.05
N TYR A 151 -6.29 15.81 9.63
CA TYR A 151 -7.17 16.95 9.87
C TYR A 151 -8.10 16.76 11.07
N SER A 152 -8.05 15.61 11.74
CA SER A 152 -8.90 15.31 12.89
C SER A 152 -8.12 14.57 13.96
N SER A 153 -8.28 14.99 15.22
CA SER A 153 -7.73 14.29 16.37
C SER A 153 -8.49 13.00 16.70
N GLN A 154 -9.66 12.77 16.10
CA GLN A 154 -10.47 11.59 16.37
C GLN A 154 -10.13 10.44 15.42
N ALA A 155 -9.73 9.31 16.00
CA ALA A 155 -9.55 8.07 15.28
C ALA A 155 -10.90 7.38 15.03
N LYS A 156 -11.11 6.89 13.80
CA LYS A 156 -12.23 6.01 13.47
C LYS A 156 -11.78 4.56 13.54
N THR A 157 -12.58 3.69 14.13
CA THR A 157 -12.31 2.25 14.18
C THR A 157 -13.33 1.50 13.36
N LEU A 158 -12.86 0.61 12.49
CA LEU A 158 -13.68 -0.31 11.70
C LEU A 158 -13.26 -1.76 11.97
N TRP A 159 -14.23 -2.66 12.02
CA TRP A 159 -13.97 -4.10 12.13
C TRP A 159 -14.44 -4.82 10.87
N MET A 160 -13.53 -5.54 10.22
CA MET A 160 -13.84 -6.48 9.15
C MET A 160 -13.75 -7.89 9.71
N ARG A 161 -14.84 -8.64 9.65
CA ARG A 161 -14.95 -9.99 10.25
C ARG A 161 -15.32 -11.02 9.20
N GLN A 162 -15.00 -12.29 9.45
CA GLN A 162 -15.55 -13.38 8.66
C GLN A 162 -17.10 -13.40 8.77
N PRO A 163 -17.83 -13.81 7.71
CA PRO A 163 -17.33 -14.28 6.41
C PRO A 163 -17.02 -13.16 5.41
N VAL A 164 -17.34 -11.90 5.74
CA VAL A 164 -17.15 -10.76 4.82
C VAL A 164 -15.69 -10.62 4.39
N LEU A 165 -14.77 -10.74 5.34
CA LEU A 165 -13.34 -10.71 5.06
C LEU A 165 -12.93 -11.80 4.04
N GLY A 166 -13.49 -13.00 4.18
CA GLY A 166 -13.33 -14.13 3.27
C GLY A 166 -13.65 -13.81 1.81
N ARG A 167 -14.65 -12.97 1.57
CA ARG A 167 -15.09 -12.58 0.21
C ARG A 167 -14.09 -11.67 -0.50
N PHE A 168 -13.25 -10.97 0.25
CA PHE A 168 -12.28 -10.03 -0.29
C PHE A 168 -10.86 -10.59 -0.38
N PHE A 169 -10.53 -11.70 0.29
CA PHE A 169 -9.21 -12.36 0.12
C PHE A 169 -8.85 -12.70 -1.35
N PRO A 170 -9.80 -13.05 -2.23
CA PRO A 170 -9.49 -13.28 -3.64
C PRO A 170 -8.97 -12.06 -4.39
N ILE A 171 -9.17 -10.82 -3.91
CA ILE A 171 -8.75 -9.61 -4.66
C ILE A 171 -7.23 -9.40 -4.66
N TYR A 172 -6.50 -10.05 -3.76
CA TYR A 172 -5.04 -9.94 -3.67
C TYR A 172 -4.37 -11.28 -3.44
N ASN A 173 -3.13 -11.36 -3.89
CA ASN A 173 -2.31 -12.56 -3.77
C ASN A 173 -1.73 -12.69 -2.36
N HIS A 174 -2.55 -13.22 -1.46
CA HIS A 174 -2.18 -13.48 -0.07
C HIS A 174 -1.17 -14.64 0.12
N VAL A 175 -0.79 -15.31 -0.98
CA VAL A 175 0.07 -16.51 -0.98
C VAL A 175 1.51 -16.21 -1.37
N VAL A 176 1.77 -15.06 -2.02
CA VAL A 176 3.14 -14.65 -2.36
C VAL A 176 3.91 -14.37 -1.08
N LEU A 177 4.94 -15.20 -0.85
CA LEU A 177 5.97 -14.95 0.14
C LEU A 177 7.09 -14.19 -0.57
N VAL A 178 7.51 -13.08 0.00
CA VAL A 178 8.72 -12.40 -0.44
C VAL A 178 9.89 -13.29 -0.04
N PRO A 179 10.67 -13.81 -1.02
CA PRO A 179 11.84 -14.59 -0.68
C PRO A 179 12.83 -13.70 0.08
N PRO A 180 13.49 -14.20 1.14
CA PRO A 180 14.58 -13.46 1.77
C PRO A 180 15.63 -13.13 0.69
N LYS A 181 16.10 -11.88 0.64
CA LYS A 181 17.21 -11.50 -0.24
C LYS A 181 18.40 -12.39 0.11
N GLU A 182 18.88 -13.16 -0.86
CA GLU A 182 20.19 -13.80 -0.77
C GLU A 182 21.23 -12.67 -0.83
N ASN A 183 22.07 -12.57 0.21
CA ASN A 183 23.21 -11.66 0.26
C ASN A 183 24.39 -12.23 -0.53
#